data_AF-A0ABC9NX44-F1
#
_entry.id   AF-A0ABC9NX44-F1
#
_cell.length_a   1.000
_cell.length_b   1.000
_cell.length_c   1.000
_cell.angle_alpha   90.00
_cell.angle_beta   90.00
_cell.angle_gamma   90.00
#
_symmetry.space_group_name_H-M   'P 1'
#
loop_
_entity.id
_entity.type
_entity.pdbx_description
1 polymer ?
#
loop_
_entity_poly.entity_id
_entity_poly.type
_entity_poly.pdbx_seq_one_letter_code
_entity_poly.pdbx_strand_id
1 'polypeptide(L)'
;MSKQLNSHEGVYTKTIGTCGLKAEVNVLSTAKDFMKYDGRVIIWSVHEVKWGYYRQGGFLFSDGTTDVDLAFLQDMRIFNDVEELRLTIQHGEVLYRYISDELGEPVSYVDSTSRLIGENNAEYSQLNRIEGFTYLVDTGRKLSQIIPVSTSKPYYYLTTRNYIGYLDNYQASYTDYRYVKILDKEV
;
A
#
# COMPACT_ATOMS: atom_id res chain seq x y z
N MET A 1 29.71 3.10 9.39
CA MET A 1 29.34 1.71 9.02
C MET A 1 28.49 1.77 7.76
N SER A 2 29.02 1.33 6.62
CA SER A 2 28.23 1.21 5.39
C SER A 2 27.17 0.15 5.62
N LYS A 3 25.88 0.53 5.61
CA LYS A 3 24.81 -0.48 5.52
C LYS A 3 24.98 -1.12 4.16
N GLN A 4 25.43 -2.37 4.13
CA GLN A 4 25.36 -3.20 2.94
C GLN A 4 23.88 -3.23 2.53
N LEU A 5 23.53 -2.48 1.49
CA LEU A 5 22.24 -2.59 0.82
C LEU A 5 22.29 -3.94 0.12
N ASN A 6 21.71 -4.96 0.74
CA ASN A 6 21.57 -6.26 0.11
C ASN A 6 20.57 -6.10 -1.04
N SER A 7 21.10 -5.94 -2.25
CA SER A 7 20.31 -6.04 -3.47
C SER A 7 19.90 -7.51 -3.68
N HIS A 8 18.69 -7.70 -4.16
CA HIS A 8 18.13 -9.00 -4.49
C HIS A 8 17.82 -9.03 -5.98
N GLU A 9 17.85 -10.22 -6.57
CA GLU A 9 17.40 -10.45 -7.94
C GLU A 9 15.98 -10.98 -7.93
N GLY A 10 15.18 -10.56 -8.91
CA GLY A 10 13.82 -11.02 -9.11
C GLY A 10 13.35 -10.75 -10.52
N VAL A 11 12.04 -10.81 -10.71
CA VAL A 11 11.37 -10.39 -11.94
C VAL A 11 10.27 -9.42 -11.58
N TYR A 12 9.92 -8.53 -12.50
CA TYR A 12 8.66 -7.80 -12.37
C TYR A 12 8.05 -7.43 -13.71
N THR A 13 6.73 -7.39 -13.76
CA THR A 13 5.97 -6.75 -14.84
C THR A 13 5.41 -5.44 -14.32
N LYS A 14 5.42 -4.41 -15.16
CA LYS A 14 4.74 -3.15 -14.92
C LYS A 14 3.80 -2.82 -16.07
N THR A 15 2.56 -2.51 -15.75
CA THR A 15 1.59 -1.95 -16.70
C THR A 15 1.03 -0.64 -16.14
N ILE A 16 0.86 0.34 -17.02
CA ILE A 16 0.25 1.63 -16.70
C ILE A 16 -0.82 1.95 -17.74
N GLY A 17 -1.84 2.67 -17.35
CA GLY A 17 -2.89 3.10 -18.29
C GLY A 17 -4.00 3.89 -17.61
N THR A 18 -5.12 4.00 -18.32
CA THR A 18 -6.31 4.74 -17.88
C THR A 18 -7.47 3.76 -17.76
N CYS A 19 -8.12 3.71 -16.59
CA CYS A 19 -9.34 2.93 -16.39
C CYS A 19 -10.56 3.63 -17.01
N GLY A 20 -10.54 4.97 -17.08
CA GLY A 20 -11.62 5.78 -17.65
C GLY A 20 -11.90 7.03 -16.82
N LEU A 21 -13.03 7.68 -17.12
CA LEU A 21 -13.51 8.83 -16.38
C LEU A 21 -13.91 8.44 -14.96
N LYS A 22 -13.60 9.28 -13.98
CA LYS A 22 -13.89 9.06 -12.56
C LYS A 22 -15.37 8.75 -12.26
N ALA A 23 -16.29 9.29 -13.05
CA ALA A 23 -17.72 9.04 -12.89
C ALA A 23 -18.18 7.64 -13.35
N GLU A 24 -17.36 6.93 -14.14
CA GLU A 24 -17.72 5.69 -14.83
C GLU A 24 -16.98 4.47 -14.26
N VAL A 25 -15.85 4.70 -13.59
CA VAL A 25 -14.99 3.63 -13.09
C VAL A 25 -15.61 2.96 -11.87
N ASN A 26 -15.72 1.63 -11.91
CA ASN A 26 -16.02 0.82 -10.74
C ASN A 26 -14.71 0.28 -10.14
N VAL A 27 -14.27 0.90 -9.03
CA VAL A 27 -12.99 0.55 -8.36
C VAL A 27 -12.91 -0.92 -7.98
N LEU A 28 -14.02 -1.52 -7.51
CA LEU A 28 -14.01 -2.92 -7.10
C LEU A 28 -13.85 -3.86 -8.30
N SER A 29 -14.53 -3.57 -9.41
CA SER A 29 -14.36 -4.33 -10.65
C SER A 29 -12.92 -4.22 -11.15
N THR A 30 -12.38 -3.01 -11.21
CA THR A 30 -10.98 -2.78 -11.59
C THR A 30 -10.03 -3.56 -10.68
N ALA A 31 -10.23 -3.52 -9.37
CA ALA A 31 -9.40 -4.29 -8.43
C ALA A 31 -9.47 -5.80 -8.69
N LYS A 32 -10.64 -6.35 -9.02
CA LYS A 32 -10.82 -7.77 -9.36
C LYS A 32 -10.11 -8.15 -10.67
N ASP A 33 -10.08 -7.25 -11.65
CA ASP A 33 -9.45 -7.51 -12.94
C ASP A 33 -7.91 -7.55 -12.84
N PHE A 34 -7.34 -6.81 -11.89
CA PHE A 34 -5.88 -6.73 -11.69
C PHE A 34 -5.34 -7.63 -10.57
N MET A 35 -5.96 -7.58 -9.38
CA MET A 35 -5.42 -8.22 -8.18
C MET A 35 -5.75 -9.71 -8.18
N LYS A 36 -4.71 -10.55 -8.16
CA LYS A 36 -4.82 -12.00 -8.10
C LYS A 36 -4.95 -12.52 -6.68
N TYR A 37 -4.34 -11.83 -5.72
CA TYR A 37 -4.28 -12.24 -4.34
C TYR A 37 -4.87 -11.21 -3.39
N ASP A 38 -5.27 -11.69 -2.22
CA ASP A 38 -5.66 -10.85 -1.10
C ASP A 38 -4.52 -9.89 -0.72
N GLY A 39 -4.89 -8.75 -0.15
CA GLY A 39 -3.93 -7.71 0.17
C GLY A 39 -4.44 -6.72 1.21
N ARG A 40 -3.64 -5.67 1.38
CA ARG A 40 -3.97 -4.51 2.19
C ARG A 40 -4.28 -3.36 1.24
N VAL A 41 -5.22 -2.52 1.64
CA VAL A 41 -5.56 -1.32 0.90
C VAL A 41 -5.28 -0.09 1.75
N ILE A 42 -4.79 0.96 1.11
CA ILE A 42 -4.81 2.32 1.63
C ILE A 42 -5.45 3.23 0.59
N ILE A 43 -6.32 4.11 1.05
CA ILE A 43 -6.91 5.19 0.26
C ILE A 43 -6.50 6.53 0.86
N TRP A 44 -6.18 7.47 -0.01
CA TRP A 44 -6.07 8.89 0.28
C TRP A 44 -7.24 9.59 -0.37
N SER A 45 -8.14 10.07 0.47
CA SER A 45 -9.25 10.94 0.09
C SER A 45 -8.93 12.38 0.49
N VAL A 46 -9.63 13.35 -0.08
CA VAL A 46 -9.45 14.79 0.24
C VAL A 46 -9.51 15.06 1.75
N HIS A 47 -10.32 14.31 2.50
CA HIS A 47 -10.59 14.54 3.91
C HIS A 47 -10.01 13.49 4.86
N GLU A 48 -9.46 12.37 4.35
CA GLU A 48 -8.97 11.29 5.21
C GLU A 48 -7.96 10.36 4.52
N VAL A 49 -7.19 9.66 5.35
CA VAL A 49 -6.41 8.49 4.94
C VAL A 49 -6.98 7.28 5.65
N LYS A 50 -7.36 6.25 4.90
CA LYS A 50 -8.03 5.07 5.45
C LYS A 50 -7.33 3.82 4.97
N TRP A 51 -7.12 2.89 5.90
CA TRP A 51 -6.60 1.57 5.57
C TRP A 51 -7.71 0.52 5.62
N GLY A 52 -7.46 -0.59 4.94
CA GLY A 52 -8.37 -1.72 4.90
C GLY A 52 -7.70 -2.99 4.41
N TYR A 53 -8.53 -4.01 4.26
CA TYR A 53 -8.20 -5.23 3.55
C TYR A 53 -8.86 -5.25 2.18
N TYR A 54 -8.17 -5.86 1.22
CA TYR A 54 -8.79 -6.41 0.02
C TYR A 54 -8.75 -7.93 0.14
N ARG A 55 -9.90 -8.58 0.28
CA ARG A 55 -9.98 -10.03 0.48
C ARG A 55 -11.14 -10.62 -0.29
N GLN A 56 -10.92 -11.76 -0.93
CA GLN A 56 -11.97 -12.49 -1.67
C GLN A 56 -12.71 -11.58 -2.67
N GLY A 57 -11.99 -10.63 -3.28
CA GLY A 57 -12.57 -9.68 -4.22
C GLY A 57 -13.48 -8.62 -3.58
N GLY A 58 -13.31 -8.29 -2.30
CA GLY A 58 -14.06 -7.25 -1.58
C GLY A 58 -13.14 -6.37 -0.73
N PHE A 59 -13.59 -5.14 -0.44
CA PHE A 59 -12.90 -4.27 0.53
C PHE A 59 -13.54 -4.38 1.91
N LEU A 60 -12.72 -4.23 2.95
CA LEU A 60 -13.15 -4.00 4.33
C LEU A 60 -12.24 -2.95 4.93
N PHE A 61 -12.77 -1.75 5.16
CA PHE A 61 -12.02 -0.64 5.73
C PHE A 61 -12.10 -0.59 7.25
N SER A 62 -11.21 0.19 7.85
CA SER A 62 -11.10 0.36 9.30
C SER A 62 -12.34 0.95 9.97
N ASP A 63 -13.26 1.56 9.24
CA ASP A 63 -14.54 2.08 9.75
C ASP A 63 -15.72 1.12 9.49
N GLY A 64 -15.44 -0.08 8.96
CA GLY A 64 -16.44 -1.08 8.59
C GLY A 64 -17.08 -0.89 7.21
N THR A 65 -16.72 0.18 6.49
CA THR A 65 -17.22 0.38 5.12
C THR A 65 -16.58 -0.61 4.14
N THR A 66 -17.29 -0.89 3.05
CA THR A 66 -16.86 -1.83 2.00
C THR A 66 -16.71 -1.18 0.63
N ASP A 67 -17.17 0.07 0.49
CA ASP A 67 -17.19 0.80 -0.77
C ASP A 67 -16.15 1.93 -0.75
N VAL A 68 -15.67 2.31 -1.95
CA VAL A 68 -14.75 3.42 -2.15
C VAL A 68 -15.51 4.60 -2.71
N ASP A 69 -15.54 5.70 -1.98
CA ASP A 69 -16.11 6.95 -2.48
C ASP A 69 -15.11 7.64 -3.43
N LEU A 70 -15.29 7.36 -4.73
CA LEU A 70 -14.51 7.97 -5.81
C LEU A 70 -14.58 9.50 -5.77
N ALA A 71 -15.67 10.12 -5.30
CA ALA A 71 -15.86 11.57 -5.33
C ALA A 71 -14.73 12.29 -4.58
N PHE A 72 -14.22 11.70 -3.51
CA PHE A 72 -13.12 12.27 -2.71
C PHE A 72 -11.78 11.58 -2.89
N LEU A 73 -11.72 10.45 -3.60
CA LEU A 73 -10.49 9.70 -3.83
C LEU A 73 -9.44 10.55 -4.58
N GLN A 74 -8.19 10.47 -4.14
CA GLN A 74 -7.01 11.04 -4.80
C GLN A 74 -6.02 9.96 -5.23
N ASP A 75 -5.73 9.01 -4.34
CA ASP A 75 -4.84 7.88 -4.58
C ASP A 75 -5.34 6.65 -3.82
N MET A 76 -5.12 5.47 -4.37
CA MET A 76 -5.42 4.20 -3.73
C MET A 76 -4.31 3.22 -4.06
N ARG A 77 -3.89 2.42 -3.08
CA ARG A 77 -2.96 1.31 -3.29
C ARG A 77 -3.54 0.05 -2.67
N ILE A 78 -3.61 -1.01 -3.46
CA ILE A 78 -3.86 -2.37 -3.01
C ILE A 78 -2.56 -3.14 -3.19
N PHE A 79 -2.06 -3.78 -2.14
CA PHE A 79 -0.75 -4.40 -2.18
C PHE A 79 -0.66 -5.66 -1.31
N ASN A 80 0.22 -6.56 -1.73
CA ASN A 80 0.64 -7.73 -0.97
C ASN A 80 2.12 -8.00 -1.25
N ASP A 81 2.61 -9.16 -0.80
CA ASP A 81 4.00 -9.56 -0.96
C ASP A 81 4.42 -9.79 -2.42
N VAL A 82 3.48 -9.90 -3.34
CA VAL A 82 3.70 -10.29 -4.74
C VAL A 82 3.36 -9.17 -5.73
N GLU A 83 2.33 -8.36 -5.47
CA GLU A 83 1.80 -7.37 -6.43
C GLU A 83 1.33 -6.07 -5.74
N GLU A 84 1.22 -5.01 -6.53
CA GLU A 84 0.58 -3.75 -6.15
C GLU A 84 -0.25 -3.21 -7.33
N LEU A 85 -1.52 -2.89 -7.07
CA LEU A 85 -2.32 -1.99 -7.90
C LEU A 85 -2.37 -0.62 -7.25
N ARG A 86 -1.94 0.41 -7.98
CA ARG A 86 -2.13 1.82 -7.61
C ARG A 86 -3.12 2.46 -8.56
N LEU A 87 -4.13 3.11 -8.02
CA LEU A 87 -5.06 3.98 -8.74
C LEU A 87 -4.82 5.43 -8.33
N THR A 88 -4.76 6.34 -9.29
CA THR A 88 -4.56 7.77 -9.02
C THR A 88 -5.54 8.58 -9.84
N ILE A 89 -6.16 9.58 -9.21
CA ILE A 89 -7.07 10.50 -9.90
C ILE A 89 -6.27 11.66 -10.50
N GLN A 90 -6.32 11.83 -11.81
CA GLN A 90 -5.69 12.96 -12.51
C GLN A 90 -6.64 13.51 -13.57
N HIS A 91 -6.85 14.83 -13.57
CA HIS A 91 -7.67 15.53 -14.57
C HIS A 91 -9.09 14.94 -14.79
N GLY A 92 -9.69 14.34 -13.76
CA GLY A 92 -11.02 13.70 -13.86
C GLY A 92 -11.00 12.25 -14.33
N GLU A 93 -9.81 11.68 -14.60
CA GLU A 93 -9.61 10.29 -15.00
C GLU A 93 -9.01 9.46 -13.84
N VAL A 94 -9.29 8.16 -13.86
CA VAL A 94 -8.64 7.18 -13.01
C VAL A 94 -7.51 6.55 -13.80
N LEU A 95 -6.27 6.83 -13.41
CA LEU A 95 -5.08 6.17 -13.94
C LEU A 95 -4.73 4.97 -13.08
N TYR A 96 -4.20 3.92 -13.69
CA TYR A 96 -3.68 2.77 -12.96
C TYR A 96 -2.19 2.57 -13.22
N ARG A 97 -1.53 2.01 -12.21
CA ARG A 97 -0.23 1.34 -12.31
C ARG A 97 -0.35 0.01 -11.60
N TYR A 98 -0.08 -1.07 -12.30
CA TYR A 98 -0.03 -2.41 -11.74
C TYR A 98 1.38 -2.97 -11.86
N ILE A 99 1.89 -3.50 -10.75
CA ILE A 99 3.19 -4.17 -10.65
C ILE A 99 2.97 -5.59 -10.10
N SER A 100 3.62 -6.59 -10.69
CA SER A 100 3.64 -7.98 -10.21
C SER A 100 5.05 -8.53 -10.26
N ASP A 101 5.48 -9.21 -9.19
CA ASP A 101 6.80 -9.83 -9.06
C ASP A 101 6.81 -11.33 -9.42
N GLU A 102 5.72 -11.86 -9.99
CA GLU A 102 5.64 -13.29 -10.36
C GLU A 102 6.29 -13.60 -11.70
N LEU A 103 6.11 -12.69 -12.65
CA LEU A 103 6.50 -12.83 -14.04
C LEU A 103 6.96 -11.48 -14.55
N GLY A 104 7.85 -11.47 -15.53
CA GLY A 104 8.29 -10.27 -16.22
C GLY A 104 9.79 -10.25 -16.43
N GLU A 105 10.33 -9.04 -16.55
CA GLU A 105 11.73 -8.82 -16.85
C GLU A 105 12.60 -9.00 -15.60
N PRO A 106 13.81 -9.57 -15.73
CA PRO A 106 14.77 -9.62 -14.65
C PRO A 106 15.06 -8.22 -14.09
N VAL A 107 15.08 -8.12 -12.76
CA VAL A 107 15.29 -6.85 -12.07
C VAL A 107 16.04 -7.06 -10.76
N SER A 108 16.98 -6.16 -10.48
CA SER A 108 17.55 -6.05 -9.14
C SER A 108 16.69 -5.11 -8.29
N TYR A 109 16.50 -5.41 -7.01
CA TYR A 109 15.72 -4.56 -6.11
C TYR A 109 16.28 -4.52 -4.69
N VAL A 110 15.87 -3.49 -3.94
CA VAL A 110 16.16 -3.36 -2.51
C VAL A 110 14.86 -3.14 -1.74
N ASP A 111 14.67 -3.94 -0.69
CA ASP A 111 13.58 -3.75 0.26
C ASP A 111 14.00 -2.76 1.36
N SER A 112 13.18 -1.73 1.57
CA SER A 112 13.35 -0.74 2.63
C SER A 112 12.14 -0.77 3.56
N THR A 113 12.40 -0.80 4.86
CA THR A 113 11.36 -0.84 5.91
C THR A 113 11.37 0.47 6.69
N SER A 114 10.24 1.17 6.71
CA SER A 114 10.08 2.46 7.40
C SER A 114 8.97 2.37 8.45
N ARG A 115 9.17 3.03 9.60
CA ARG A 115 8.20 3.04 10.70
C ARG A 115 6.96 3.82 10.30
N LEU A 116 5.79 3.25 10.54
CA LEU A 116 4.51 3.97 10.44
C LEU A 116 4.39 5.01 11.57
N ILE A 117 3.58 6.03 11.35
CA ILE A 117 3.34 7.09 12.34
C ILE A 117 2.52 6.53 13.50
N GLY A 118 2.93 6.90 14.71
CA GLY A 118 2.26 6.51 15.95
C GLY A 118 2.75 5.18 16.53
N GLU A 119 2.29 4.93 17.73
CA GLU A 119 2.53 3.69 18.47
C GLU A 119 1.20 3.03 18.83
N ASN A 120 1.24 1.71 19.01
CA ASN A 120 0.10 0.93 19.46
C ASN A 120 -0.30 1.38 20.87
N ASN A 121 -1.45 2.03 20.96
CA ASN A 121 -2.04 2.36 22.25
C ASN A 121 -2.97 1.21 22.67
N ALA A 122 -2.47 0.33 23.53
CA ALA A 122 -3.20 -0.86 23.97
C ALA A 122 -4.53 -0.52 24.68
N GLU A 123 -4.56 0.53 25.50
CA GLU A 123 -5.77 0.98 26.20
C GLU A 123 -6.83 1.50 25.23
N TYR A 124 -6.41 2.36 24.30
CA TYR A 124 -7.30 2.90 23.27
C TYR A 124 -7.82 1.82 22.32
N SER A 125 -6.96 0.85 21.96
CA SER A 125 -7.30 -0.29 21.12
C SER A 125 -8.28 -1.26 21.80
N GLN A 126 -8.25 -1.37 23.13
CA GLN A 126 -9.23 -2.19 23.88
C GLN A 126 -10.62 -1.55 23.87
N LEU A 127 -10.70 -0.23 24.03
CA LEU A 127 -11.97 0.51 24.05
C LEU A 127 -12.61 0.64 22.66
N ASN A 128 -11.80 0.72 21.61
CA ASN A 128 -12.25 0.92 20.23
C ASN A 128 -11.91 -0.28 19.35
N ARG A 129 -11.96 -1.50 19.91
CA ARG A 129 -11.46 -2.70 19.23
C ARG A 129 -12.20 -2.94 17.90
N ILE A 130 -11.43 -2.93 16.81
CA ILE A 130 -11.89 -3.34 15.49
C ILE A 130 -11.14 -4.62 15.13
N GLU A 131 -11.89 -5.71 14.95
CA GLU A 131 -11.28 -7.01 14.68
C GLU A 131 -10.45 -6.97 13.39
N GLY A 132 -9.19 -7.42 13.47
CA GLY A 132 -8.29 -7.40 12.32
C GLY A 132 -7.48 -6.11 12.17
N PHE A 133 -7.68 -5.11 13.03
CA PHE A 133 -7.03 -3.80 12.92
C PHE A 133 -6.33 -3.36 14.21
N THR A 134 -5.31 -2.51 14.06
CA THR A 134 -4.58 -1.88 15.16
C THR A 134 -4.63 -0.35 15.05
N TYR A 135 -4.84 0.32 16.18
CA TYR A 135 -4.73 1.78 16.29
C TYR A 135 -3.28 2.19 16.56
N LEU A 136 -2.77 3.12 15.75
CA LEU A 136 -1.52 3.80 15.98
C LEU A 136 -1.80 5.26 16.31
N VAL A 137 -1.23 5.76 17.40
CA VAL A 137 -1.42 7.13 17.87
C VAL A 137 -0.06 7.79 18.05
N ASP A 138 0.14 8.94 17.42
CA ASP A 138 1.24 9.87 17.71
C ASP A 138 0.65 11.01 18.56
N THR A 139 0.77 10.86 19.88
CA THR A 139 0.21 11.82 20.85
C THR A 139 0.84 13.21 20.71
N GLY A 140 2.12 13.28 20.38
CA GLY A 140 2.85 14.53 20.19
C GLY A 140 2.34 15.32 18.99
N ARG A 141 2.00 14.65 17.90
CA ARG A 141 1.46 15.28 16.68
C ARG A 141 -0.07 15.30 16.61
N LYS A 142 -0.76 14.66 17.55
CA LYS A 142 -2.22 14.44 17.54
C LYS A 142 -2.69 13.78 16.24
N LEU A 143 -1.87 12.87 15.72
CA LEU A 143 -2.18 12.07 14.53
C LEU A 143 -2.52 10.66 14.96
N SER A 144 -3.46 10.04 14.27
CA SER A 144 -3.77 8.63 14.45
C SER A 144 -4.08 7.96 13.12
N GLN A 145 -3.93 6.65 13.09
CA GLN A 145 -4.34 5.82 11.97
C GLN A 145 -4.74 4.43 12.48
N ILE A 146 -5.61 3.76 11.72
CA ILE A 146 -6.05 2.40 12.00
C ILE A 146 -5.54 1.54 10.86
N ILE A 147 -4.67 0.58 11.14
CA ILE A 147 -3.97 -0.22 10.12
C ILE A 147 -4.49 -1.66 10.07
N PRO A 148 -4.43 -2.34 8.91
CA PRO A 148 -5.02 -3.66 8.68
C PRO A 148 -4.00 -4.74 9.05
N VAL A 149 -3.68 -4.80 10.35
CA VAL A 149 -2.84 -5.81 11.01
C VAL A 149 -3.31 -5.94 12.46
N SER A 150 -3.30 -7.15 13.03
CA SER A 150 -3.57 -7.39 14.45
C SER A 150 -2.30 -7.89 15.15
N THR A 151 -1.74 -7.11 16.06
CA THR A 151 -0.62 -7.55 16.94
C THR A 151 -0.50 -6.61 18.14
N SER A 152 0.21 -7.06 19.17
CA SER A 152 0.42 -6.33 20.43
C SER A 152 1.73 -5.53 20.44
N LYS A 153 2.52 -5.54 19.37
CA LYS A 153 3.77 -4.79 19.30
C LYS A 153 3.52 -3.27 19.27
N PRO A 154 4.44 -2.47 19.86
CA PRO A 154 4.28 -1.02 19.94
C PRO A 154 4.44 -0.31 18.60
N TYR A 155 5.27 -0.84 17.70
CA TYR A 155 5.60 -0.17 16.44
C TYR A 155 5.36 -1.07 15.25
N TYR A 156 4.96 -0.42 14.15
CA TYR A 156 4.67 -1.06 12.89
C TYR A 156 5.46 -0.39 11.79
N TYR A 157 5.72 -1.16 10.74
CA TYR A 157 6.58 -0.74 9.66
C TYR A 157 5.99 -1.14 8.32
N LEU A 158 6.12 -0.25 7.33
CA LEU A 158 5.82 -0.54 5.94
C LEU A 158 7.10 -0.91 5.21
N THR A 159 7.11 -2.08 4.58
CA THR A 159 8.16 -2.48 3.64
C THR A 159 7.78 -2.04 2.24
N THR A 160 8.72 -1.36 1.60
CA THR A 160 8.69 -0.95 0.20
C THR A 160 9.77 -1.70 -0.57
N ARG A 161 9.46 -2.13 -1.78
CA ARG A 161 10.43 -2.71 -2.72
C ARG A 161 10.80 -1.66 -3.74
N ASN A 162 12.08 -1.34 -3.85
CA ASN A 162 12.62 -0.31 -4.73
C ASN A 162 13.39 -1.01 -5.86
N TYR A 163 12.88 -0.92 -7.08
CA TYR A 163 13.46 -1.56 -8.25
C TYR A 163 14.59 -0.70 -8.81
N ILE A 164 15.72 -1.33 -9.06
CA ILE A 164 16.91 -0.70 -9.62
C ILE A 164 16.85 -0.83 -11.14
N GLY A 165 17.00 0.31 -11.80
CA GLY A 165 17.18 0.35 -13.26
C GLY A 165 18.23 1.38 -13.63
N TYR A 166 18.43 1.56 -14.93
CA TYR A 166 19.43 2.48 -15.47
C TYR A 166 18.73 3.60 -16.23
N LEU A 167 19.14 4.84 -15.95
CA LEU A 167 18.72 6.01 -16.70
C LEU A 167 19.42 6.07 -18.07
N ASP A 168 19.00 6.97 -18.96
CA ASP A 168 19.58 7.14 -20.30
C ASP A 168 21.10 7.43 -20.28
N ASN A 169 21.60 8.02 -19.19
CA ASN A 169 23.02 8.28 -18.96
C ASN A 169 23.77 7.07 -18.31
N TYR A 170 23.15 5.89 -18.28
CA TYR A 170 23.65 4.65 -17.67
C TYR A 170 23.89 4.71 -16.16
N GLN A 171 23.37 5.72 -15.47
CA GLN A 171 23.43 5.78 -14.02
C GLN A 171 22.37 4.86 -13.40
N ALA A 172 22.79 3.99 -12.49
CA ALA A 172 21.86 3.18 -11.70
C ALA A 172 21.04 4.08 -10.76
N SER A 173 19.72 3.87 -10.74
CA SER A 173 18.77 4.61 -9.90
C SER A 173 17.60 3.72 -9.49
N TYR A 174 16.81 4.15 -8.51
CA TYR A 174 15.49 3.58 -8.28
C TYR A 174 14.53 4.10 -9.35
N THR A 175 14.07 3.19 -10.21
CA THR A 175 13.19 3.53 -11.35
C THR A 175 11.73 3.34 -11.03
N ASP A 176 11.42 2.51 -10.04
CA ASP A 176 10.07 2.34 -9.51
C ASP A 176 10.12 1.78 -8.08
N TYR A 177 8.99 1.82 -7.38
CA TYR A 177 8.81 1.15 -6.10
C TYR A 177 7.36 0.76 -5.85
N ARG A 178 7.15 -0.27 -5.02
CA ARG A 178 5.82 -0.70 -4.58
C ARG A 178 5.76 -0.95 -3.07
N TYR A 179 4.56 -0.93 -2.52
CA TYR A 179 4.30 -1.42 -1.16
C TYR A 179 4.25 -2.95 -1.17
N VAL A 180 4.78 -3.57 -0.11
CA VAL A 180 4.92 -5.03 -0.02
C VAL A 180 4.11 -5.56 1.16
N LYS A 181 4.41 -5.08 2.37
CA LYS A 181 3.78 -5.59 3.58
C LYS A 181 3.93 -4.63 4.75
N ILE A 182 3.01 -4.77 5.69
CA ILE A 182 3.11 -4.17 7.02
C ILE A 182 3.64 -5.24 7.98
N LEU A 183 4.64 -4.88 8.77
CA LEU A 183 5.32 -5.77 9.73
C LEU A 183 5.32 -5.16 11.13
N ASP A 184 5.31 -6.03 12.12
CA ASP A 184 5.58 -5.75 13.52
C ASP A 184 6.98 -6.30 13.88
N LYS A 185 8.03 -5.54 13.53
CA LYS A 185 9.39 -5.95 13.88
C LYS A 185 9.64 -5.77 15.38
N GLU A 186 10.26 -6.76 16.01
CA GLU A 186 11.00 -6.52 17.26
C GLU A 186 12.20 -5.62 16.93
N VAL A 187 12.41 -4.58 17.74
CA VAL A 187 13.60 -3.73 17.70
C VAL A 187 14.67 -4.37 18.56
#